data_AF-A0A7C2FTU8-F1
#
_entry.id   AF-A0A7C2FTU8-F1
#
_cell.length_a   1.000
_cell.length_b   1.000
_cell.length_c   1.000
_cell.angle_alpha   90.00
_cell.angle_beta   90.00
_cell.angle_gamma   90.00
#
_symmetry.space_group_name_H-M   'P 1'
#
loop_
_entity.id
_entity.type
_entity.pdbx_description
1 polymer ?
#
loop_
_entity_poly.entity_id
_entity_poly.type
_entity_poly.pdbx_seq_one_letter_code
_entity_poly.pdbx_strand_id
1 'polypeptide(L)'
;MDEGMRTDAPRAFRVPGDGVELQSYEWAGAEPAVFFAHATGFHARCWDQVIRRLPGVRAIAVDMRGHGLSDKPEPPYRWSHFGRDVAAAVRALGLRGALAVGHSKGGHAV
;
A
#
# COMPACT_ATOMS: atom_id res chain seq x y z
N MET A 1 31.12 -2.96 11.36
CA MET A 1 30.14 -3.56 12.28
C MET A 1 28.81 -2.95 11.91
N ASP A 2 28.10 -3.58 10.97
CA ASP A 2 26.83 -3.11 10.40
C ASP A 2 25.68 -3.89 11.05
N GLU A 3 25.49 -3.66 12.35
CA GLU A 3 24.40 -4.24 13.15
C GLU A 3 23.31 -3.20 13.36
N GLY A 4 22.53 -2.88 12.32
CA GLY A 4 21.52 -1.84 12.48
C GLY A 4 20.57 -1.56 11.33
N MET A 5 20.17 -2.54 10.52
CA MET A 5 19.10 -2.33 9.52
C MET A 5 18.10 -3.49 9.44
N ARG A 6 17.81 -4.13 10.58
CA ARG A 6 16.55 -4.86 10.71
C ARG A 6 15.43 -3.84 10.79
N THR A 7 14.89 -3.46 9.63
CA THR A 7 13.47 -3.09 9.60
C THR A 7 12.72 -4.37 9.92
N ASP A 8 12.00 -4.39 11.04
CA ASP A 8 11.18 -5.53 11.41
C ASP A 8 10.27 -5.93 10.26
N ALA A 9 9.98 -7.23 10.14
CA ALA A 9 9.05 -7.72 9.13
C ALA A 9 7.73 -6.93 9.22
N PRO A 10 7.13 -6.53 8.07
CA PRO A 10 5.93 -5.71 8.12
C PRO A 10 4.80 -6.43 8.83
N ARG A 11 3.98 -5.66 9.54
CA ARG A 11 2.69 -6.14 10.02
C ARG A 11 1.74 -6.28 8.83
N ALA A 12 1.25 -7.49 8.58
CA ALA A 12 0.23 -7.75 7.58
C ALA A 12 -1.17 -7.56 8.19
N PHE A 13 -2.07 -6.91 7.45
CA PHE A 13 -3.46 -6.69 7.87
C PHE A 13 -4.33 -6.42 6.65
N ARG A 14 -5.66 -6.41 6.81
CA ARG A 14 -6.57 -5.97 5.74
C ARG A 14 -7.17 -4.61 6.06
N VAL A 15 -7.38 -3.81 5.03
CA VAL A 15 -8.04 -2.50 5.10
C VAL A 15 -9.22 -2.48 4.12
N PRO A 16 -10.34 -1.82 4.47
CA PRO A 16 -11.44 -1.62 3.53
C PRO A 16 -11.04 -0.78 2.31
N GLY A 17 -11.37 -1.28 1.13
CA GLY A 17 -11.45 -0.53 -0.13
C GLY A 17 -12.90 -0.15 -0.47
N ASP A 18 -13.17 0.17 -1.74
CA ASP A 18 -14.53 0.46 -2.23
C ASP A 18 -15.30 -0.85 -2.48
N GLY A 19 -15.89 -1.39 -1.41
CA GLY A 19 -16.67 -2.65 -1.44
C GLY A 19 -15.81 -3.91 -1.56
N VAL A 20 -14.52 -3.83 -1.24
CA VAL A 20 -13.55 -4.93 -1.26
C VAL A 20 -12.63 -4.84 -0.05
N GLU A 21 -12.03 -5.95 0.35
CA GLU A 21 -10.97 -6.00 1.35
C GLU A 21 -9.60 -6.03 0.69
N LEU A 22 -8.72 -5.12 1.12
CA LEU A 22 -7.39 -4.97 0.54
C LEU A 22 -6.32 -5.46 1.53
N GLN A 23 -5.52 -6.44 1.13
CA GLN A 23 -4.32 -6.82 1.87
C GLN A 23 -3.35 -5.64 1.91
N SER A 24 -2.85 -5.33 3.10
CA SER A 24 -1.87 -4.27 3.34
C SER A 24 -0.73 -4.77 4.22
N TYR A 25 0.40 -4.06 4.14
CA TYR A 25 1.60 -4.30 4.92
C TYR A 25 2.08 -2.97 5.48
N GLU A 26 2.36 -2.92 6.78
CA GLU A 26 2.81 -1.73 7.48
C GLU A 26 4.17 -1.95 8.13
N TRP A 27 5.05 -0.98 7.91
CA TRP A 27 6.30 -0.82 8.63
C TRP A 27 6.14 0.35 9.59
N ALA A 28 6.48 0.13 10.85
CA ALA A 28 6.41 1.16 11.88
C ALA A 28 7.44 2.27 11.62
N GLY A 29 7.07 3.50 11.98
CA GLY A 29 7.94 4.67 11.87
C GLY A 29 7.17 5.94 12.23
N ALA A 30 7.76 7.09 11.91
CA ALA A 30 7.18 8.40 12.17
C ALA A 30 6.13 8.80 11.11
N GLU A 31 5.20 9.65 11.52
CA GLU A 31 4.29 10.38 10.63
C GLU A 31 4.98 11.62 10.01
N PRO A 32 4.54 12.11 8.84
CA PRO A 32 3.46 11.57 8.01
C PRO A 32 3.86 10.25 7.34
N ALA A 33 2.91 9.32 7.25
CA ALA A 33 3.12 8.04 6.59
C ALA A 33 3.36 8.18 5.07
N VAL A 34 4.01 7.18 4.49
CA VAL A 34 4.11 7.01 3.03
C VAL A 34 3.25 5.84 2.58
N PHE A 35 2.31 6.09 1.67
CA PHE A 35 1.39 5.10 1.10
C PHE A 35 1.86 4.65 -0.29
N PHE A 36 2.10 3.36 -0.47
CA PHE A 36 2.65 2.78 -1.69
C PHE A 36 1.61 1.96 -2.47
N ALA A 37 1.41 2.33 -3.75
CA ALA A 37 0.52 1.65 -4.68
C ALA A 37 1.29 1.05 -5.88
N HIS A 38 1.17 -0.27 -6.08
CA HIS A 38 1.92 -1.00 -7.10
C HIS A 38 1.30 -0.91 -8.52
N ALA A 39 2.10 -1.23 -9.54
CA ALA A 39 1.69 -1.33 -10.95
C ALA A 39 0.86 -2.61 -11.27
N THR A 40 0.21 -2.66 -12.43
CA THR A 40 -0.52 -3.86 -12.88
C THR A 40 0.40 -5.08 -12.95
N GLY A 41 -0.07 -6.23 -12.45
CA GLY A 41 0.71 -7.47 -12.42
C GLY A 41 1.68 -7.61 -11.23
N PHE A 42 1.75 -6.60 -10.35
CA PHE A 42 2.54 -6.64 -9.11
C PHE A 42 1.66 -6.84 -7.86
N HIS A 43 2.28 -6.78 -6.69
CA HIS A 43 1.67 -6.76 -5.35
C HIS A 43 2.49 -5.85 -4.40
N ALA A 44 1.95 -5.50 -3.24
CA ALA A 44 2.51 -4.58 -2.25
C ALA A 44 3.98 -4.83 -1.90
N ARG A 45 4.37 -6.10 -1.74
CA ARG A 45 5.73 -6.49 -1.34
C ARG A 45 6.82 -6.16 -2.38
N CYS A 46 6.46 -5.67 -3.58
CA CYS A 46 7.44 -5.11 -4.52
C CYS A 46 8.17 -3.87 -3.94
N TRP A 47 7.56 -3.22 -2.94
CA TRP A 47 8.11 -2.03 -2.29
C TRP A 47 9.09 -2.33 -1.14
N ASP A 48 9.24 -3.59 -0.71
CA ASP A 48 10.09 -3.96 0.45
C ASP A 48 11.50 -3.34 0.38
N GLN A 49 12.15 -3.43 -0.78
CA GLN A 49 13.52 -2.92 -0.97
C GLN A 49 13.60 -1.39 -1.03
N VAL A 50 12.51 -0.73 -1.44
CA VAL A 50 12.41 0.73 -1.43
C VAL A 50 12.21 1.21 0.01
N ILE A 51 11.26 0.59 0.72
CA ILE A 51 10.94 0.92 2.12
C ILE A 51 12.13 0.69 3.05
N ARG A 52 12.92 -0.38 2.84
CA ARG A 52 14.18 -0.61 3.59
C ARG A 52 15.19 0.54 3.49
N ARG A 53 15.13 1.34 2.42
CA ARG A 53 16.00 2.50 2.20
C ARG A 53 15.40 3.80 2.74
N LEU A 54 14.25 3.73 3.40
CA LEU A 54 13.54 4.85 4.03
C LEU A 54 13.40 4.60 5.55
N PRO A 55 14.51 4.48 6.31
CA PRO A 55 14.44 4.14 7.73
C PRO A 55 13.72 5.23 8.53
N GLY A 56 12.95 4.80 9.54
CA GLY A 56 12.25 5.70 10.45
C GLY A 56 10.94 6.28 9.93
N VAL A 57 10.53 6.00 8.70
CA VAL A 57 9.26 6.45 8.12
C VAL A 57 8.19 5.39 8.29
N ARG A 58 6.98 5.77 8.72
CA ARG A 58 5.82 4.86 8.70
C ARG A 58 5.46 4.61 7.24
N ALA A 59 5.54 3.36 6.79
CA ALA A 59 5.24 2.98 5.41
C ALA A 59 4.10 1.98 5.35
N ILE A 60 3.16 2.18 4.42
CA ILE A 60 2.04 1.28 4.16
C ILE A 60 2.02 0.94 2.69
N ALA A 61 2.07 -0.35 2.35
CA ALA A 61 1.94 -0.83 0.97
C ALA A 61 0.69 -1.71 0.83
N VAL A 62 -0.10 -1.47 -0.22
CA VAL A 62 -1.39 -2.14 -0.44
C VAL A 62 -1.36 -3.04 -1.67
N ASP A 63 -1.92 -4.24 -1.56
CA ASP A 63 -2.30 -5.06 -2.72
C ASP A 63 -3.59 -4.46 -3.28
N MET A 64 -3.56 -3.97 -4.51
CA MET A 64 -4.75 -3.36 -5.12
C MET A 64 -5.76 -4.44 -5.52
N ARG A 65 -7.05 -4.09 -5.64
CA ARG A 65 -8.09 -5.05 -6.05
C ARG A 65 -7.67 -5.90 -7.25
N GLY A 66 -8.00 -7.18 -7.23
CA GLY A 66 -7.60 -8.14 -8.25
C GLY A 66 -6.15 -8.63 -8.16
N HIS A 67 -5.35 -8.15 -7.21
CA HIS A 67 -3.93 -8.49 -7.09
C HIS A 67 -3.57 -9.03 -5.70
N GLY A 68 -2.43 -9.72 -5.62
CA GLY A 68 -1.87 -10.21 -4.36
C GLY A 68 -2.87 -11.01 -3.53
N LEU A 69 -2.99 -10.68 -2.24
CA LEU A 69 -3.95 -11.32 -1.32
C LEU A 69 -5.22 -10.49 -1.11
N SER A 70 -5.41 -9.38 -1.83
CA SER A 70 -6.66 -8.64 -1.85
C SER A 70 -7.77 -9.41 -2.55
N ASP A 71 -8.99 -8.98 -2.29
CA ASP A 71 -10.18 -9.49 -2.98
C ASP A 71 -10.06 -9.32 -4.50
N LYS A 72 -10.66 -10.27 -5.22
CA LYS A 72 -10.62 -10.38 -6.68
C LYS A 72 -12.06 -10.51 -7.20
N PRO A 73 -12.86 -9.43 -7.15
CA PRO A 73 -14.21 -9.47 -7.69
C PRO A 73 -14.18 -9.74 -9.21
N GLU A 74 -15.30 -10.20 -9.74
CA GLU A 74 -15.42 -10.45 -11.18
C GLU A 74 -15.21 -9.13 -11.96
N PRO A 75 -14.49 -9.13 -13.10
CA PRO A 75 -14.42 -8.00 -14.01
C PRO A 75 -15.80 -7.44 -14.41
N PRO A 76 -15.86 -6.18 -14.88
CA PRO A 76 -14.73 -5.35 -15.32
C PRO A 76 -14.08 -4.51 -14.21
N TYR A 77 -12.74 -4.41 -14.26
CA TYR A 77 -11.97 -3.44 -13.50
C TYR A 77 -11.88 -2.10 -14.24
N ARG A 78 -12.61 -1.09 -13.76
CA ARG A 78 -12.50 0.29 -14.27
C ARG A 78 -11.38 1.02 -13.55
N TRP A 79 -10.69 1.92 -14.24
CA TRP A 79 -9.63 2.75 -13.66
C TRP A 79 -10.06 3.50 -12.40
N SER A 80 -11.29 4.02 -12.38
CA SER A 80 -11.86 4.71 -11.22
C SER A 80 -12.03 3.83 -9.98
N HIS A 81 -12.14 2.51 -10.12
CA HIS A 81 -12.23 1.60 -8.98
C HIS A 81 -10.96 1.65 -8.12
N PHE A 82 -9.79 1.75 -8.77
CA PHE A 82 -8.51 1.79 -8.06
C PHE A 82 -8.33 3.08 -7.26
N GLY A 83 -8.75 4.24 -7.79
CA GLY A 83 -8.71 5.50 -7.03
C GLY A 83 -9.69 5.49 -5.84
N ARG A 84 -10.89 4.92 -6.02
CA ARG A 84 -11.86 4.81 -4.91
C ARG A 84 -11.40 3.86 -3.82
N ASP A 85 -10.71 2.77 -4.18
CA ASP A 85 -10.05 1.89 -3.22
C ASP A 85 -9.01 2.60 -2.38
N VAL A 86 -8.10 3.34 -3.02
CA VAL A 86 -7.07 4.11 -2.30
C VAL A 86 -7.72 5.12 -1.38
N ALA A 87 -8.72 5.86 -1.85
CA ALA A 87 -9.44 6.84 -1.04
C ALA A 87 -10.13 6.20 0.18
N ALA A 88 -10.74 5.02 0.01
CA ALA A 88 -11.36 4.27 1.10
C ALA A 88 -10.32 3.77 2.10
N ALA A 89 -9.22 3.19 1.62
CA ALA A 89 -8.15 2.67 2.46
C ALA A 89 -7.46 3.76 3.28
N VAL A 90 -7.08 4.87 2.64
CA VAL A 90 -6.47 6.04 3.29
C VAL A 90 -7.39 6.60 4.38
N ARG A 91 -8.70 6.69 4.12
CA ARG A 91 -9.69 7.14 5.10
C ARG A 91 -9.81 6.17 6.28
N ALA A 92 -9.91 4.87 6.01
CA ALA A 92 -10.03 3.84 7.04
C ALA A 92 -8.78 3.78 7.94
N LEU A 93 -7.60 4.02 7.37
CA LEU A 93 -6.33 4.10 8.07
C LEU A 93 -6.11 5.41 8.84
N GLY A 94 -6.98 6.41 8.64
CA GLY A 94 -6.87 7.71 9.28
C GLY A 94 -5.63 8.51 8.84
N LEU A 95 -5.08 8.24 7.65
CA LEU A 95 -3.86 8.91 7.19
C LEU A 95 -4.15 10.37 6.84
N ARG A 96 -3.38 11.29 7.43
CA ARG A 96 -3.51 12.74 7.22
C ARG A 96 -2.16 13.30 6.84
N GLY A 97 -2.08 14.00 5.69
CA GLY A 97 -0.83 14.54 5.17
C GLY A 97 0.17 13.49 4.68
N ALA A 98 -0.29 12.25 4.45
CA ALA A 98 0.55 11.18 3.94
C ALA A 98 1.08 11.51 2.53
N LEU A 99 2.33 11.11 2.28
CA LEU A 99 2.89 11.12 0.93
C LEU A 99 2.44 9.86 0.19
N ALA A 100 2.07 9.97 -1.07
CA ALA A 100 1.70 8.82 -1.88
C ALA A 100 2.73 8.53 -2.97
N VAL A 101 3.07 7.25 -3.12
CA VAL A 101 4.00 6.75 -4.13
C VAL A 101 3.30 5.70 -4.96
N GLY A 102 3.15 5.98 -6.25
CA GLY A 102 2.48 5.09 -7.18
C GLY A 102 3.33 4.78 -8.41
N HIS A 103 3.34 3.52 -8.84
CA HIS A 103 3.94 3.11 -10.12
C HIS A 103 2.85 2.70 -11.13
N SER A 104 2.84 3.32 -12.33
CA SER A 104 1.89 3.00 -13.41
C SER A 104 0.42 3.05 -12.94
N LYS A 105 -0.32 1.93 -12.93
CA LYS A 105 -1.67 1.83 -12.33
C LYS A 105 -1.73 2.42 -10.92
N GLY A 106 -0.70 2.16 -10.11
CA GLY A 106 -0.59 2.75 -8.77
C GLY A 106 -0.47 4.28 -8.82
N GLY A 107 0.28 4.82 -9.78
CA GLY A 107 0.41 6.27 -9.99
C GLY A 107 -0.86 6.94 -10.48
N HIS A 108 -1.70 6.23 -11.24
CA HIS A 108 -3.05 6.72 -11.58
C HIS A 108 -3.99 6.78 -10.37
N ALA A 109 -3.79 5.90 -9.39
CA ALA A 109 -4.73 5.68 -8.30
C ALA A 109 -4.48 6.56 -7.06
N VAL A 110 -3.33 7.22 -6.97
CA VAL A 110 -2.91 8.02 -5.80
C VAL A 110 -2.85 9.51 -6.09
#